data_AF-A0A6C0LHC9-F1
#
_entry.id   AF-A0A6C0LHC9-F1
#
_cell.length_a   1.000
_cell.length_b   1.000
_cell.length_c   1.000
_cell.angle_alpha   90.00
_cell.angle_beta   90.00
_cell.angle_gamma   90.00
#
_symmetry.space_group_name_H-M   'P 1'
#
loop_
_entity.id
_entity.type
_entity.pdbx_description
1 polymer ?
#
loop_
_entity_poly.entity_id
_entity_poly.type
_entity_poly.pdbx_seq_one_letter_code
_entity_poly.pdbx_strand_id
1 'polypeptide(L)'
;MEQKIRCIYRKKKCFHICNKTALKNTFYCCYHIHSKKKHLCKIFYNILGDRHDITVQDIYKIYIYILENTMESDDIFINILFIDLLKTIKIERLSKIYKDYLNNHNHTIKDTKDIYAKIYELNKNTHLFSKKCDQNTLVGFQEFVKYKVSSGIGDATNVIYLNDDDVFTMVNIRDIPSRRLFTIKDVKGIYGYDVVELEYFVRNCIKDGILPYNPYTREAFSDKVLWRMNMKIKYCHITKKTDECRWTTQMNAYTDLSIEIERRGFYNNPEWFKKMPKHDLLKCIKLFRDFSCTIEESRGYFLNINTRNDDDITAFVYDFCKEGIRLFRECNDDLYILCCNFMKSLAVCSNDFYSNIPDWLSSYDTPSFVSNLPNLPEFDSLISALINRRNTMTPTEFNDIREITNAPLPNPSNNFLLYYYVEYM
;
A
#
# COMPACT_ATOMS: atom_id res chain seq x y z
N MET A 1 2.12 62.49 -7.29
CA MET A 1 0.78 62.40 -6.69
C MET A 1 0.90 61.75 -5.32
N GLU A 2 0.84 62.52 -4.23
CA GLU A 2 0.79 61.94 -2.88
C GLU A 2 -0.50 61.11 -2.73
N GLN A 3 -0.37 59.81 -2.44
CA GLN A 3 -1.51 58.97 -2.09
C GLN A 3 -2.18 59.54 -0.84
N LYS A 4 -3.37 60.12 -1.01
CA LYS A 4 -4.18 60.63 0.09
C LYS A 4 -4.68 59.46 0.94
N ILE A 5 -3.97 59.18 2.04
CA ILE A 5 -4.32 58.12 3.00
C ILE A 5 -5.70 58.43 3.60
N ARG A 6 -6.59 57.42 3.62
CA ARG A 6 -7.92 57.53 4.21
C ARG A 6 -7.86 57.42 5.74
N CYS A 7 -8.78 58.08 6.43
CA CYS A 7 -8.90 57.98 7.87
C CYS A 7 -9.33 56.58 8.30
N ILE A 8 -8.52 55.87 9.11
CA ILE A 8 -8.74 54.47 9.51
C ILE A 8 -9.89 54.25 10.51
N TYR A 9 -10.62 55.29 10.88
CA TYR A 9 -11.72 55.21 11.83
C TYR A 9 -12.87 54.36 11.27
N ARG A 10 -13.32 53.34 12.02
CA ARG A 10 -14.42 52.46 11.60
C ARG A 10 -15.77 52.91 12.15
N LYS A 11 -16.74 53.07 11.24
CA LYS A 11 -18.11 53.43 11.60
C LYS A 11 -18.82 52.22 12.22
N LYS A 12 -19.29 52.31 13.46
CA LYS A 12 -20.02 51.22 14.13
C LYS A 12 -21.20 50.66 13.31
N LYS A 13 -21.92 51.52 12.56
CA LYS A 13 -23.15 51.13 11.83
C LYS A 13 -22.92 50.09 10.73
N CYS A 14 -21.79 50.17 10.04
CA CYS A 14 -21.49 49.38 8.84
C CYS A 14 -20.08 48.79 8.83
N PHE A 15 -19.27 49.11 9.83
CA PHE A 15 -17.87 48.73 9.97
C PHE A 15 -16.91 49.21 8.86
N HIS A 16 -17.42 49.95 7.87
CA HIS A 16 -16.58 50.64 6.88
C HIS A 16 -15.71 51.71 7.54
N ILE A 17 -14.56 51.92 6.93
CA ILE A 17 -13.62 52.99 7.26
C ILE A 17 -14.20 54.34 6.85
N CYS A 18 -13.75 55.41 7.49
CA CYS A 18 -14.15 56.76 7.17
C CYS A 18 -13.71 57.15 5.76
N ASN A 19 -14.61 57.73 4.98
CA ASN A 19 -14.33 58.19 3.61
C ASN A 19 -13.52 59.50 3.57
N LYS A 20 -13.26 60.13 4.72
CA LYS A 20 -12.51 61.40 4.80
C LYS A 20 -11.01 61.12 4.75
N THR A 21 -10.27 62.01 4.11
CA THR A 21 -8.81 61.98 4.08
C THR A 21 -8.23 62.18 5.48
N ALA A 22 -7.17 61.44 5.81
CA ALA A 22 -6.43 61.63 7.05
C ALA A 22 -5.62 62.94 7.01
N LEU A 23 -5.39 63.54 8.19
CA LEU A 23 -4.50 64.69 8.32
C LEU A 23 -3.05 64.25 8.09
N LYS A 24 -2.20 65.15 7.57
CA LYS A 24 -0.78 64.88 7.30
C LYS A 24 -0.10 64.34 8.57
N ASN A 25 0.68 63.27 8.42
CA ASN A 25 1.36 62.54 9.50
C ASN A 25 0.43 61.89 10.55
N THR A 26 -0.83 61.63 10.21
CA THR A 26 -1.78 60.94 11.10
C THR A 26 -2.60 59.91 10.34
N PHE A 27 -3.21 58.97 11.07
CA PHE A 27 -4.17 58.00 10.50
C PHE A 27 -5.63 58.48 10.56
N TYR A 28 -5.90 59.70 11.03
CA TYR A 28 -7.25 60.17 11.35
C TYR A 28 -7.59 61.50 10.66
N CYS A 29 -8.86 61.69 10.29
CA CYS A 29 -9.35 62.99 9.83
C CYS A 29 -9.60 63.93 11.02
N CYS A 30 -9.80 65.22 10.75
CA CYS A 30 -10.10 66.23 11.78
C CYS A 30 -11.28 65.88 12.69
N TYR A 31 -12.26 65.11 12.21
CA TYR A 31 -13.42 64.67 13.01
C TYR A 31 -13.11 63.52 13.97
N HIS A 32 -12.10 62.70 13.67
CA HIS A 32 -11.79 61.49 14.44
C HIS A 32 -10.45 61.58 15.19
N ILE A 33 -9.68 62.65 14.96
CA ILE A 33 -8.41 62.90 15.65
C ILE A 33 -8.58 63.25 17.14
N HIS A 34 -9.78 63.33 17.70
CA HIS A 34 -9.99 63.39 19.16
C HIS A 34 -10.85 62.23 19.68
N SER A 35 -11.05 61.18 18.88
CA SER A 35 -11.84 60.02 19.31
C SER A 35 -11.12 59.23 20.40
N LYS A 36 -11.85 58.87 21.47
CA LYS A 36 -11.37 57.93 22.50
C LYS A 36 -11.10 56.52 21.94
N LYS A 37 -11.63 56.19 20.75
CA LYS A 37 -11.55 54.85 20.12
C LYS A 37 -10.42 54.69 19.10
N LYS A 38 -9.48 55.64 19.02
CA LYS A 38 -8.37 55.59 18.06
C LYS A 38 -7.56 54.30 18.18
N HIS A 39 -7.09 53.98 19.38
CA HIS A 39 -6.27 52.79 19.60
C HIS A 39 -6.98 51.51 19.11
N LEU A 40 -8.28 51.37 19.38
CA LEU A 40 -9.11 50.27 18.88
C LEU A 40 -9.16 50.23 17.34
N CYS A 41 -9.37 51.38 16.69
CA CYS A 41 -9.41 51.45 15.22
C CYS A 41 -8.07 51.09 14.59
N LYS A 42 -6.95 51.42 15.25
CA LYS A 42 -5.60 51.06 14.81
C LYS A 42 -5.41 49.53 14.81
N ILE A 43 -5.86 48.84 15.86
CA ILE A 43 -5.82 47.37 15.93
C ILE A 43 -6.59 46.76 14.75
N PHE A 44 -7.83 47.19 14.52
CA PHE A 44 -8.61 46.70 13.38
C PHE A 44 -7.96 46.96 12.02
N TYR A 45 -7.33 48.12 11.85
CA TYR A 45 -6.65 48.45 10.59
C TYR A 45 -5.41 47.58 10.37
N ASN A 46 -4.63 47.31 11.41
CA ASN A 46 -3.44 46.45 11.32
C ASN A 46 -3.78 45.01 10.88
N ILE A 47 -4.95 44.50 11.27
CA ILE A 47 -5.35 43.11 10.98
C ILE A 47 -6.21 43.00 9.71
N LEU A 48 -7.15 43.94 9.52
CA LEU A 48 -8.17 43.84 8.48
C LEU A 48 -7.92 44.81 7.31
N GLY A 49 -6.97 45.74 7.44
CA GLY A 49 -6.76 46.81 6.47
C GLY A 49 -8.08 47.55 6.18
N ASP A 50 -8.43 47.65 4.90
CA ASP A 50 -9.67 48.27 4.42
C ASP A 50 -10.90 47.34 4.38
N ARG A 51 -10.73 46.05 4.66
CA ARG A 51 -11.83 45.08 4.64
C ARG A 51 -12.90 45.44 5.65
N HIS A 52 -14.17 45.34 5.25
CA HIS A 52 -15.32 45.59 6.11
C HIS A 52 -16.08 44.31 6.48
N ASP A 53 -15.83 43.21 5.76
CA ASP A 53 -16.36 41.89 6.07
C ASP A 53 -15.51 41.17 7.10
N ILE A 54 -16.18 40.77 8.18
CA ILE A 54 -15.60 40.14 9.35
C ILE A 54 -16.11 38.70 9.42
N THR A 55 -15.19 37.76 9.57
CA THR A 55 -15.46 36.33 9.80
C THR A 55 -15.07 35.92 11.23
N VAL A 56 -15.41 34.71 11.65
CA VAL A 56 -14.95 34.13 12.93
C VAL A 56 -13.41 34.11 13.00
N GLN A 57 -12.75 33.73 11.91
CA GLN A 57 -11.30 33.69 11.80
C GLN A 57 -10.66 35.08 11.98
N ASP A 58 -11.28 36.12 11.45
CA ASP A 58 -10.81 37.49 11.61
C ASP A 58 -10.89 37.95 13.09
N ILE A 59 -11.96 37.55 13.81
CA ILE A 59 -12.12 37.84 15.24
C ILE A 59 -11.09 37.07 16.09
N TYR A 60 -10.83 35.81 15.74
CA TYR A 60 -9.78 35.02 16.37
C TYR A 60 -8.39 35.63 16.14
N LYS A 61 -8.08 36.11 14.93
CA LYS A 61 -6.83 36.84 14.65
C LYS A 61 -6.69 38.11 15.48
N ILE A 62 -7.79 38.84 15.71
CA ILE A 62 -7.79 40.00 16.62
C ILE A 62 -7.43 39.58 18.04
N TYR A 63 -7.98 38.46 18.53
CA TYR A 63 -7.64 37.94 19.85
C TYR A 63 -6.13 37.58 19.95
N ILE A 64 -5.60 36.87 18.96
CA ILE A 64 -4.18 36.49 18.90
C ILE A 64 -3.27 37.72 18.83
N TYR A 65 -3.61 38.70 17.99
CA TYR A 65 -2.83 39.93 17.87
C TYR A 65 -2.71 40.66 19.21
N ILE A 66 -3.78 40.72 20.00
CA ILE A 66 -3.74 41.33 21.34
C ILE A 66 -2.79 40.54 22.25
N LEU A 67 -2.90 39.22 22.26
CA LEU A 67 -2.03 38.37 23.07
C LEU A 67 -0.55 38.54 22.73
N GLU A 68 -0.21 38.65 21.45
CA GLU A 68 1.18 38.78 20.98
C GLU A 68 1.76 40.18 21.19
N ASN A 69 0.92 41.21 21.25
CA ASN A 69 1.34 42.61 21.34
C ASN A 69 1.13 43.22 22.75
N THR A 70 0.75 42.41 23.74
CA THR A 70 0.63 42.84 25.13
C THR A 70 1.81 42.25 25.93
N MET A 71 2.63 43.12 26.54
CA MET A 71 3.92 42.74 27.15
C MET A 71 3.79 41.97 28.47
N GLU A 72 2.61 41.99 29.10
CA GLU A 72 2.32 41.23 30.31
C GLU A 72 1.11 40.34 30.05
N SER A 73 1.17 39.09 30.52
CA SER A 73 0.07 38.12 30.47
C SER A 73 -1.05 38.49 31.46
N ASP A 74 -1.48 39.75 31.45
CA ASP A 74 -2.62 40.22 32.22
C ASP A 74 -3.91 39.85 31.47
N ASP A 75 -4.40 38.66 31.78
CA ASP A 75 -5.66 38.11 31.28
C ASP A 75 -6.84 39.08 31.47
N ILE A 76 -6.81 39.94 32.51
CA ILE A 76 -7.86 40.92 32.78
C ILE A 76 -7.77 42.03 31.74
N PHE A 77 -6.58 42.57 31.48
CA PHE A 77 -6.37 43.58 30.45
C PHE A 77 -6.73 43.06 29.06
N ILE A 78 -6.29 41.86 28.69
CA ILE A 78 -6.60 41.23 27.40
C ILE A 78 -8.12 41.08 27.22
N ASN A 79 -8.82 40.62 28.27
CA ASN A 79 -10.28 40.50 28.27
C ASN A 79 -10.95 41.85 28.03
N ILE A 80 -10.59 42.87 28.81
CA ILE A 80 -11.19 44.21 28.71
C ILE A 80 -10.96 44.80 27.31
N LEU A 81 -9.72 44.75 26.80
CA LEU A 81 -9.37 45.29 25.49
C LEU A 81 -10.10 44.56 24.35
N PHE A 82 -10.16 43.22 24.42
CA PHE A 82 -10.87 42.43 23.42
C PHE A 82 -12.37 42.71 23.42
N ILE A 83 -13.00 42.77 24.59
CA ILE A 83 -14.42 43.12 24.72
C ILE A 83 -14.67 44.54 24.18
N ASP A 84 -13.80 45.50 24.47
CA ASP A 84 -13.96 46.87 23.97
C ASP A 84 -13.80 46.97 22.44
N LEU A 85 -12.95 46.13 21.84
CA LEU A 85 -12.91 45.94 20.39
C LEU A 85 -14.23 45.38 19.87
N LEU A 86 -14.77 44.31 20.48
CA LEU A 86 -16.04 43.72 20.05
C LEU A 86 -17.20 44.73 20.13
N LYS A 87 -17.25 45.59 21.15
CA LYS A 87 -18.28 46.66 21.28
C LYS A 87 -18.26 47.70 20.16
N THR A 88 -17.18 47.78 19.36
CA THR A 88 -17.13 48.62 18.15
C THR A 88 -17.88 48.01 16.98
N ILE A 89 -18.07 46.69 16.99
CA ILE A 89 -18.88 45.94 16.03
C ILE A 89 -20.33 45.97 16.53
N LYS A 90 -21.27 45.98 15.59
CA LYS A 90 -22.69 45.82 15.91
C LYS A 90 -22.97 44.43 16.44
N ILE A 91 -23.77 44.33 17.50
CA ILE A 91 -24.03 43.06 18.16
C ILE A 91 -24.76 42.08 17.22
N GLU A 92 -25.67 42.56 16.38
CA GLU A 92 -26.42 41.72 15.43
C GLU A 92 -25.48 41.05 14.43
N ARG A 93 -24.39 41.75 14.08
CA ARG A 93 -23.36 41.21 13.19
C ARG A 93 -22.53 40.13 13.90
N LEU A 94 -22.13 40.36 15.15
CA LEU A 94 -21.41 39.36 15.95
C LEU A 94 -22.26 38.11 16.18
N SER A 95 -23.54 38.29 16.52
CA SER A 95 -24.49 37.18 16.68
C SER A 95 -24.65 36.36 15.40
N LYS A 96 -24.65 37.00 14.22
CA LYS A 96 -24.66 36.28 12.94
C LYS A 96 -23.38 35.50 12.70
N ILE A 97 -22.22 36.08 13.00
CA ILE A 97 -20.90 35.45 12.83
C ILE A 97 -20.76 34.21 13.73
N TYR A 98 -21.25 34.28 14.96
CA TYR A 98 -21.14 33.21 15.96
C TYR A 98 -22.40 32.36 16.14
N LYS A 99 -23.35 32.43 15.20
CA LYS A 99 -24.67 31.77 15.32
C LYS A 99 -24.53 30.28 15.65
N ASP A 100 -23.66 29.56 14.94
CA ASP A 100 -23.51 28.11 15.07
C ASP A 100 -22.73 27.69 16.33
N TYR A 101 -21.99 28.64 16.93
CA TYR A 101 -21.17 28.40 18.12
C TYR A 101 -21.90 28.76 19.42
N LEU A 102 -22.88 29.67 19.37
CA LEU A 102 -23.58 30.19 20.55
C LEU A 102 -25.00 29.62 20.74
N ASN A 103 -25.65 29.13 19.68
CA ASN A 103 -27.07 28.71 19.73
C ASN A 103 -27.33 27.25 20.15
N ASN A 104 -26.32 26.48 20.58
CA ASN A 104 -26.53 25.08 21.02
C ASN A 104 -27.10 24.94 22.45
N HIS A 105 -27.41 26.03 23.13
CA HIS A 105 -28.15 25.99 24.40
C HIS A 105 -29.40 26.86 24.31
N ASN A 106 -30.55 26.29 24.69
CA ASN A 106 -31.91 26.83 24.73
C ASN A 106 -32.09 28.09 25.61
N HIS A 107 -31.21 29.07 25.51
CA HIS A 107 -31.33 30.34 26.21
C HIS A 107 -31.51 31.46 25.19
N THR A 108 -32.72 32.02 25.16
CA THR A 108 -32.97 33.35 24.59
C THR A 108 -31.94 34.31 25.16
N ILE A 109 -30.99 34.73 24.32
CA ILE A 109 -29.91 35.64 24.69
C ILE A 109 -30.57 37.01 24.99
N LYS A 110 -30.86 37.27 26.26
CA LYS A 110 -31.49 38.52 26.72
C LYS A 110 -30.47 39.61 27.10
N ASP A 111 -29.20 39.27 27.33
CA ASP A 111 -28.17 40.23 27.75
C ASP A 111 -27.00 40.33 26.75
N THR A 112 -26.75 41.55 26.27
CA THR A 112 -25.62 41.88 25.37
C THR A 112 -24.25 41.70 26.02
N LYS A 113 -24.13 41.83 27.34
CA LYS A 113 -22.86 41.60 28.05
C LYS A 113 -22.43 40.13 28.00
N ASP A 114 -23.40 39.22 28.04
CA ASP A 114 -23.18 37.78 27.99
C ASP A 114 -22.57 37.32 26.66
N ILE A 115 -22.98 37.93 25.54
CA ILE A 115 -22.43 37.60 24.21
C ILE A 115 -20.93 37.91 24.13
N TYR A 116 -20.50 39.09 24.56
CA TYR A 116 -19.10 39.49 24.46
C TYR A 116 -18.20 38.60 25.32
N ALA A 117 -18.66 38.24 26.52
CA ALA A 117 -17.95 37.33 27.41
C ALA A 117 -17.82 35.93 26.80
N LYS A 118 -18.90 35.38 26.25
CA LYS A 118 -18.89 34.08 25.56
C LYS A 118 -17.97 34.05 24.34
N ILE A 119 -17.95 35.13 23.54
CA ILE A 119 -17.03 35.23 22.40
C ILE A 119 -15.58 35.29 22.90
N TYR A 120 -15.29 36.06 23.95
CA TYR A 120 -13.96 36.08 24.57
C TYR A 120 -13.54 34.68 25.04
N GLU A 121 -14.37 34.01 25.84
CA GLU A 121 -14.09 32.69 26.38
C GLU A 121 -13.85 31.66 25.29
N LEU A 122 -14.65 31.68 24.22
CA LEU A 122 -14.48 30.78 23.09
C LEU A 122 -13.13 30.98 22.39
N ASN A 123 -12.72 32.23 22.13
CA ASN A 123 -11.42 32.50 21.49
C ASN A 123 -10.25 32.16 22.43
N LYS A 124 -10.38 32.43 23.73
CA LYS A 124 -9.40 32.04 24.75
C LYS A 124 -9.21 30.52 24.80
N ASN A 125 -10.30 29.78 24.91
CA ASN A 125 -10.27 28.32 24.97
C ASN A 125 -9.75 27.72 23.66
N THR A 126 -10.10 28.31 22.51
CA THR A 126 -9.56 27.90 21.20
C THR A 126 -8.03 28.04 21.16
N HIS A 127 -7.49 29.16 21.65
CA HIS A 127 -6.03 29.38 21.73
C HIS A 127 -5.33 28.46 22.73
N LEU A 128 -5.91 28.27 23.91
CA LEU A 128 -5.37 27.33 24.90
C LEU A 128 -5.35 25.91 24.36
N PHE A 129 -6.39 25.52 23.64
CA PHE A 129 -6.48 24.24 22.97
C PHE A 129 -5.41 24.11 21.88
N SER A 130 -5.26 25.11 20.99
CA SER A 130 -4.27 25.06 19.91
C SER A 130 -2.81 25.02 20.40
N LYS A 131 -2.52 25.57 21.60
CA LYS A 131 -1.18 25.47 22.21
C LYS A 131 -0.90 24.14 22.90
N LYS A 132 -1.94 23.50 23.47
CA LYS A 132 -1.77 22.29 24.30
C LYS A 132 -2.06 20.99 23.55
N CYS A 133 -2.91 21.05 22.53
CA CYS A 133 -3.35 19.89 21.79
C CYS A 133 -2.53 19.75 20.51
N ASP A 134 -1.78 18.65 20.40
CA ASP A 134 -1.25 18.21 19.11
C ASP A 134 -2.44 17.77 18.23
N GLN A 135 -2.63 18.47 17.11
CA GLN A 135 -3.73 18.21 16.19
C GLN A 135 -3.68 16.79 15.62
N ASN A 136 -2.48 16.22 15.43
CA ASN A 136 -2.34 14.83 14.98
C ASN A 136 -2.85 13.84 16.05
N THR A 137 -2.54 14.11 17.33
CA THR A 137 -3.05 13.35 18.46
C THR A 137 -4.59 13.42 18.55
N LEU A 138 -5.19 14.60 18.36
CA LEU A 138 -6.65 14.74 18.34
C LEU A 138 -7.29 13.96 17.20
N VAL A 139 -6.76 14.08 15.99
CA VAL A 139 -7.24 13.33 14.83
C VAL A 139 -7.12 11.83 15.10
N GLY A 140 -6.00 11.37 15.64
CA GLY A 140 -5.82 9.98 16.04
C GLY A 140 -6.85 9.50 17.07
N PHE A 141 -7.16 10.33 18.07
CA PHE A 141 -8.22 10.04 19.04
C PHE A 141 -9.61 9.99 18.40
N GLN A 142 -9.92 10.93 17.50
CA GLN A 142 -11.20 10.95 16.78
C GLN A 142 -11.37 9.72 15.88
N GLU A 143 -10.31 9.33 15.15
CA GLU A 143 -10.28 8.09 14.37
C GLU A 143 -10.49 6.86 15.25
N PHE A 144 -9.84 6.82 16.42
CA PHE A 144 -9.99 5.76 17.40
C PHE A 144 -11.43 5.62 17.88
N VAL A 145 -12.05 6.73 18.30
CA VAL A 145 -13.44 6.75 18.76
C VAL A 145 -14.38 6.37 17.62
N LYS A 146 -14.19 6.94 16.43
CA LYS A 146 -14.96 6.62 15.23
C LYS A 146 -14.87 5.12 14.91
N TYR A 147 -13.68 4.53 15.01
CA TYR A 147 -13.49 3.10 14.79
C TYR A 147 -14.24 2.29 15.86
N LYS A 148 -14.13 2.63 17.15
CA LYS A 148 -14.85 1.92 18.22
C LYS A 148 -16.36 1.98 18.07
N VAL A 149 -16.92 3.14 17.71
CA VAL A 149 -18.35 3.30 17.45
C VAL A 149 -18.77 2.54 16.19
N SER A 150 -17.97 2.61 15.11
CA SER A 150 -18.29 1.96 13.84
C SER A 150 -18.08 0.45 13.85
N SER A 151 -17.20 -0.04 14.73
CA SER A 151 -16.89 -1.46 14.84
C SER A 151 -17.96 -2.22 15.61
N GLY A 152 -18.85 -1.53 16.32
CA GLY A 152 -19.88 -2.14 17.13
C GLY A 152 -19.28 -2.91 18.31
N ILE A 153 -19.59 -2.45 19.52
CA ILE A 153 -19.55 -3.30 20.70
C ILE A 153 -20.58 -4.41 20.45
N GLY A 154 -20.09 -5.65 20.36
CA GLY A 154 -20.82 -6.88 20.11
C GLY A 154 -19.83 -7.84 19.45
N ASP A 155 -19.15 -8.76 20.14
CA ASP A 155 -19.75 -9.73 21.08
C ASP A 155 -21.18 -10.12 20.69
N ALA A 156 -21.45 -10.18 19.39
CA ALA A 156 -22.53 -10.97 18.87
C ALA A 156 -21.99 -12.39 18.78
N THR A 157 -22.14 -13.13 19.88
CA THR A 157 -21.95 -14.59 19.95
C THR A 157 -22.80 -15.37 18.93
N ASN A 158 -23.65 -14.68 18.14
CA ASN A 158 -24.52 -15.22 17.09
C ASN A 158 -24.37 -14.54 15.72
N VAL A 159 -23.17 -14.07 15.33
CA VAL A 159 -22.97 -13.69 13.92
C VAL A 159 -22.96 -14.94 13.05
N ILE A 160 -23.94 -15.06 12.15
CA ILE A 160 -23.98 -16.12 11.14
C ILE A 160 -23.17 -15.64 9.93
N TYR A 161 -22.01 -16.26 9.72
CA TYR A 161 -21.19 -16.06 8.54
C TYR A 161 -21.73 -16.89 7.38
N LEU A 162 -21.62 -16.37 6.15
CA LEU A 162 -21.96 -17.11 4.94
C LEU A 162 -20.86 -18.08 4.52
N ASN A 163 -19.62 -17.85 4.95
CA ASN A 163 -18.50 -18.75 4.71
C ASN A 163 -18.11 -19.45 6.02
N ASP A 164 -17.92 -20.77 5.93
CA ASP A 164 -17.45 -21.58 7.05
C ASP A 164 -15.94 -21.47 7.23
N ASP A 165 -15.19 -21.43 6.11
CA ASP A 165 -13.73 -21.30 6.09
C ASP A 165 -13.28 -20.00 5.43
N ASP A 166 -12.08 -19.54 5.76
CA ASP A 166 -11.45 -18.38 5.13
C ASP A 166 -10.82 -18.76 3.79
N VAL A 167 -11.09 -17.96 2.75
CA VAL A 167 -10.66 -18.25 1.38
C VAL A 167 -9.14 -18.25 1.20
N PHE A 168 -8.40 -17.58 2.08
CA PHE A 168 -6.95 -17.42 1.96
C PHE A 168 -6.17 -18.44 2.78
N THR A 169 -6.66 -18.77 3.97
CA THR A 169 -5.99 -19.67 4.92
C THR A 169 -6.60 -21.06 5.00
N MET A 170 -7.84 -21.25 4.49
CA MET A 170 -8.66 -22.45 4.65
C MET A 170 -8.94 -22.81 6.11
N VAL A 171 -8.66 -21.91 7.05
CA VAL A 171 -8.97 -22.08 8.47
C VAL A 171 -10.44 -21.76 8.67
N ASN A 172 -11.11 -22.54 9.53
CA ASN A 172 -12.49 -22.26 9.88
C ASN A 172 -12.62 -20.86 10.50
N ILE A 173 -13.62 -20.09 10.06
CA ILE A 173 -13.83 -18.71 10.52
C ILE A 173 -13.97 -18.61 12.03
N ARG A 174 -14.52 -19.64 12.67
CA ARG A 174 -14.70 -19.68 14.13
C ARG A 174 -13.40 -19.88 14.90
N ASP A 175 -12.39 -20.44 14.24
CA ASP A 175 -11.06 -20.70 14.83
C ASP A 175 -10.11 -19.51 14.64
N ILE A 176 -10.46 -18.53 13.80
CA ILE A 176 -9.66 -17.31 13.61
C ILE A 176 -9.72 -16.46 14.89
N PRO A 177 -8.58 -16.09 15.49
CA PRO A 177 -8.57 -15.29 16.71
C PRO A 177 -9.30 -13.95 16.52
N SER A 178 -10.11 -13.51 17.49
CA SER A 178 -10.94 -12.28 17.38
C SER A 178 -10.13 -11.01 17.06
N ARG A 179 -8.84 -11.00 17.42
CA ARG A 179 -7.89 -9.93 17.06
C ARG A 179 -7.62 -9.89 15.56
N ARG A 180 -7.60 -11.04 14.87
CA ARG A 180 -7.37 -11.19 13.43
C ARG A 180 -8.66 -11.30 12.61
N LEU A 181 -9.76 -11.73 13.22
CA LEU A 181 -11.04 -11.84 12.54
C LEU A 181 -11.55 -10.45 12.11
N PHE A 182 -11.83 -10.31 10.82
CA PHE A 182 -12.46 -9.16 10.21
C PHE A 182 -13.69 -9.57 9.42
N THR A 183 -14.78 -8.82 9.59
CA THR A 183 -16.08 -9.18 9.00
C THR A 183 -16.49 -8.15 7.97
N ILE A 184 -17.01 -8.57 6.82
CA ILE A 184 -17.53 -7.69 5.78
C ILE A 184 -18.99 -8.02 5.57
N LYS A 185 -19.85 -7.01 5.70
CA LYS A 185 -21.26 -7.13 5.33
C LYS A 185 -21.42 -6.59 3.91
N ASP A 186 -21.83 -7.47 3.02
CA ASP A 186 -22.13 -7.19 1.62
C ASP A 186 -23.63 -7.41 1.36
N VAL A 187 -24.08 -7.23 0.11
CA VAL A 187 -25.48 -7.41 -0.30
C VAL A 187 -26.02 -8.80 0.03
N LYS A 188 -25.17 -9.84 -0.03
CA LYS A 188 -25.57 -11.23 0.25
C LYS A 188 -25.63 -11.56 1.74
N GLY A 189 -24.80 -10.91 2.56
CA GLY A 189 -24.68 -11.25 3.99
C GLY A 189 -23.31 -10.90 4.55
N ILE A 190 -22.93 -11.57 5.64
CA ILE A 190 -21.70 -11.29 6.39
C ILE A 190 -20.67 -12.38 6.08
N TYR A 191 -19.49 -11.96 5.67
CA TYR A 191 -18.33 -12.82 5.44
C TYR A 191 -17.25 -12.57 6.49
N GLY A 192 -16.60 -13.63 6.96
CA GLY A 192 -15.45 -13.56 7.86
C GLY A 192 -14.14 -13.80 7.13
N TYR A 193 -13.08 -13.09 7.53
CA TYR A 193 -11.74 -13.22 6.97
C TYR A 193 -10.65 -13.11 8.04
N ASP A 194 -9.49 -13.71 7.77
CA ASP A 194 -8.26 -13.28 8.43
C ASP A 194 -7.81 -11.94 7.86
N VAL A 195 -7.79 -10.90 8.71
CA VAL A 195 -7.48 -9.52 8.29
C VAL A 195 -6.08 -9.36 7.70
N VAL A 196 -5.13 -10.23 8.06
CA VAL A 196 -3.76 -10.16 7.54
C VAL A 196 -3.74 -10.59 6.07
N GLU A 197 -4.40 -11.70 5.76
CA GLU A 197 -4.45 -12.22 4.39
C GLU A 197 -5.35 -11.37 3.50
N LEU A 198 -6.48 -10.91 4.05
CA LEU A 198 -7.34 -9.98 3.33
C LEU A 198 -6.63 -8.66 3.00
N GLU A 199 -5.84 -8.10 3.94
CA GLU A 199 -5.08 -6.88 3.64
C GLU A 199 -3.99 -7.13 2.60
N TYR A 200 -3.30 -8.28 2.67
CA TYR A 200 -2.32 -8.66 1.66
C TYR A 200 -2.94 -8.75 0.26
N PHE A 201 -4.11 -9.39 0.15
CA PHE A 201 -4.88 -9.46 -1.08
C PHE A 201 -5.27 -8.06 -1.59
N VAL A 202 -5.89 -7.24 -0.73
CA VAL A 202 -6.31 -5.87 -1.09
C VAL A 202 -5.12 -5.02 -1.56
N ARG A 203 -3.98 -5.12 -0.87
CA ARG A 203 -2.77 -4.38 -1.19
C ARG A 203 -2.21 -4.78 -2.56
N ASN A 204 -2.23 -6.06 -2.90
CA ASN A 204 -1.81 -6.53 -4.21
C ASN A 204 -2.78 -6.10 -5.32
N CYS A 205 -4.10 -6.15 -5.10
CA CYS A 205 -5.06 -5.59 -6.06
C CYS A 205 -4.74 -4.12 -6.39
N ILE A 206 -4.51 -3.29 -5.38
CA ILE A 206 -4.18 -1.87 -5.57
C ILE A 206 -2.86 -1.70 -6.34
N LYS A 207 -1.85 -2.52 -6.03
CA LYS A 207 -0.55 -2.51 -6.72
C LYS A 207 -0.69 -2.84 -8.20
N ASP A 208 -1.58 -3.77 -8.53
CA ASP A 208 -1.84 -4.23 -9.89
C ASP A 208 -2.87 -3.37 -10.64
N GLY A 209 -3.33 -2.25 -10.04
CA GLY A 209 -4.31 -1.35 -10.64
C GLY A 209 -5.75 -1.90 -10.66
N ILE A 210 -6.02 -2.95 -9.89
CA ILE A 210 -7.32 -3.61 -9.79
C ILE A 210 -8.08 -3.07 -8.57
N LEU A 211 -9.37 -2.75 -8.74
CA LEU A 211 -10.22 -2.33 -7.63
C LEU A 211 -10.40 -3.50 -6.64
N PRO A 212 -10.07 -3.35 -5.36
CA PRO A 212 -10.22 -4.43 -4.38
C PRO A 212 -11.67 -4.88 -4.25
N TYR A 213 -11.89 -6.19 -4.15
CA TYR A 213 -13.22 -6.79 -4.16
C TYR A 213 -13.34 -7.95 -3.18
N ASN A 214 -14.58 -8.32 -2.85
CA ASN A 214 -14.90 -9.50 -2.05
C ASN A 214 -14.62 -10.78 -2.85
N PRO A 215 -13.69 -11.67 -2.45
CA PRO A 215 -13.37 -12.88 -3.22
C PRO A 215 -14.56 -13.80 -3.48
N TYR A 216 -15.58 -13.80 -2.61
CA TYR A 216 -16.77 -14.64 -2.74
C TYR A 216 -17.84 -14.05 -3.66
N THR A 217 -18.00 -12.73 -3.70
CA THR A 217 -19.10 -12.07 -4.44
C THR A 217 -18.62 -11.27 -5.65
N ARG A 218 -17.32 -10.98 -5.73
CA ARG A 218 -16.68 -10.06 -6.67
C ARG A 218 -17.18 -8.61 -6.57
N GLU A 219 -17.94 -8.28 -5.52
CA GLU A 219 -18.36 -6.90 -5.29
C GLU A 219 -17.18 -6.05 -4.80
N ALA A 220 -17.05 -4.85 -5.35
CA ALA A 220 -15.99 -3.93 -4.98
C ALA A 220 -16.11 -3.50 -3.50
N PHE A 221 -14.99 -3.46 -2.81
CA PHE A 221 -14.95 -2.95 -1.45
C PHE A 221 -15.14 -1.43 -1.43
N SER A 222 -16.06 -0.95 -0.61
CA SER A 222 -16.21 0.49 -0.35
C SER A 222 -15.03 1.05 0.47
N ASP A 223 -14.75 2.34 0.32
CA ASP A 223 -13.75 3.07 1.10
C ASP A 223 -13.93 2.89 2.62
N LYS A 224 -15.18 2.75 3.07
CA LYS A 224 -15.51 2.51 4.48
C LYS A 224 -14.98 1.16 4.97
N VAL A 225 -15.07 0.11 4.14
CA VAL A 225 -14.55 -1.23 4.47
C VAL A 225 -13.03 -1.18 4.53
N LEU A 226 -12.39 -0.57 3.53
CA LEU A 226 -10.93 -0.42 3.47
C LEU A 226 -10.39 0.38 4.66
N TRP A 227 -11.05 1.50 5.00
CA TRP A 227 -10.71 2.31 6.17
C TRP A 227 -10.83 1.50 7.47
N ARG A 228 -11.91 0.74 7.66
CA ARG A 228 -12.11 -0.09 8.86
C ARG A 228 -11.08 -1.21 8.97
N MET A 229 -10.69 -1.82 7.85
CA MET A 229 -9.64 -2.84 7.81
C MET A 229 -8.30 -2.26 8.27
N ASN A 230 -7.91 -1.12 7.71
CA ASN A 230 -6.68 -0.41 8.10
C ASN A 230 -6.70 0.00 9.58
N MET A 231 -7.85 0.48 10.07
CA MET A 231 -8.00 0.82 11.49
C MET A 231 -7.92 -0.40 12.41
N LYS A 232 -8.48 -1.56 12.02
CA LYS A 232 -8.36 -2.82 12.77
C LYS A 232 -6.88 -3.21 12.91
N ILE A 233 -6.12 -3.17 11.81
CA ILE A 233 -4.68 -3.49 11.80
C ILE A 233 -3.90 -2.55 12.73
N LYS A 234 -4.13 -1.24 12.62
CA LYS A 234 -3.48 -0.21 13.45
C LYS A 234 -3.82 -0.38 14.93
N TYR A 235 -5.11 -0.53 15.26
CA TYR A 235 -5.60 -0.65 16.63
C TYR A 235 -5.13 -1.94 17.31
N CYS A 236 -5.17 -3.05 16.59
CA CYS A 236 -4.75 -4.34 17.10
C CYS A 236 -3.24 -4.58 16.90
N HIS A 237 -2.43 -3.59 16.53
CA HIS A 237 -0.99 -3.75 16.29
C HIS A 237 -0.65 -5.04 15.51
N ILE A 238 -1.36 -5.27 14.40
CA ILE A 238 -1.21 -6.48 13.60
C ILE A 238 -0.06 -6.26 12.61
N THR A 239 0.92 -7.16 12.62
CA THR A 239 2.01 -7.13 11.65
C THR A 239 1.46 -7.53 10.28
N LYS A 240 1.67 -6.66 9.28
CA LYS A 240 1.28 -6.94 7.89
C LYS A 240 2.16 -8.04 7.30
N LYS A 241 1.59 -8.81 6.38
CA LYS A 241 2.33 -9.83 5.61
C LYS A 241 3.31 -9.13 4.66
N THR A 242 4.55 -9.57 4.68
CA THR A 242 5.61 -9.10 3.79
C THR A 242 5.52 -9.77 2.43
N ASP A 243 5.95 -9.08 1.37
CA ASP A 243 6.03 -9.64 0.00
C ASP A 243 7.18 -10.67 -0.14
N GLU A 244 8.04 -10.76 0.87
CA GLU A 244 9.08 -11.79 0.92
C GLU A 244 8.42 -13.17 1.07
N CYS A 245 8.42 -13.95 0.00
CA CYS A 245 8.18 -15.38 0.11
C CYS A 245 9.35 -16.00 0.88
N ARG A 246 9.15 -16.23 2.18
CA ARG A 246 10.11 -16.95 3.02
C ARG A 246 9.79 -18.42 2.91
N TRP A 247 10.46 -19.10 2.01
CA TRP A 247 10.37 -20.55 1.92
C TRP A 247 10.86 -21.19 3.22
N THR A 248 9.99 -21.99 3.82
CA THR A 248 10.30 -22.79 5.02
C THR A 248 10.81 -24.17 4.65
N THR A 249 10.50 -24.66 3.44
CA THR A 249 11.01 -25.93 2.90
C THR A 249 11.42 -25.78 1.43
N GLN A 250 12.31 -26.66 0.96
CA GLN A 250 12.69 -26.76 -0.46
C GLN A 250 11.48 -27.00 -1.38
N MET A 251 10.49 -27.76 -0.90
CA MET A 251 9.29 -28.04 -1.67
C MET A 251 8.46 -26.78 -1.93
N ASN A 252 8.37 -25.87 -0.95
CA ASN A 252 7.72 -24.56 -1.16
C ASN A 252 8.42 -23.78 -2.28
N ALA A 253 9.74 -23.83 -2.33
CA ALA A 253 10.52 -23.15 -3.38
C ALA A 253 10.28 -23.76 -4.76
N TYR A 254 10.26 -25.09 -4.86
CA TYR A 254 9.95 -25.79 -6.11
C TYR A 254 8.51 -25.56 -6.57
N THR A 255 7.55 -25.50 -5.66
CA THR A 255 6.16 -25.19 -5.98
C THR A 255 6.02 -23.81 -6.58
N ASP A 256 6.62 -22.79 -5.96
CA ASP A 256 6.57 -21.42 -6.48
C ASP A 256 7.24 -21.31 -7.84
N LEU A 257 8.39 -21.95 -8.04
CA LEU A 257 9.05 -22.00 -9.35
C LEU A 257 8.15 -22.69 -10.39
N SER A 258 7.49 -23.78 -10.02
CA SER A 258 6.61 -24.53 -10.92
C SER A 258 5.41 -23.71 -11.36
N ILE A 259 4.81 -22.92 -10.45
CA ILE A 259 3.71 -22.01 -10.78
C ILE A 259 4.15 -20.99 -11.83
N GLU A 260 5.34 -20.43 -11.71
CA GLU A 260 5.83 -19.45 -12.71
C GLU A 260 6.20 -20.10 -14.05
N ILE A 261 6.67 -21.35 -14.05
CA ILE A 261 6.91 -22.15 -15.26
C ILE A 261 5.57 -22.41 -15.99
N GLU A 262 4.54 -22.85 -15.25
CA GLU A 262 3.21 -23.11 -15.79
C GLU A 262 2.53 -21.86 -16.34
N ARG A 263 2.68 -20.71 -15.66
CA ARG A 263 2.20 -19.41 -16.16
C ARG A 263 2.77 -19.03 -17.52
N ARG A 264 3.90 -19.61 -17.92
CA ARG A 264 4.53 -19.40 -19.23
C ARG A 264 4.24 -20.51 -20.25
N GLY A 265 3.29 -21.39 -19.94
CA GLY A 265 2.78 -22.42 -20.85
C GLY A 265 3.54 -23.74 -20.83
N PHE A 266 4.43 -23.96 -19.85
CA PHE A 266 5.14 -25.22 -19.69
C PHE A 266 4.52 -26.02 -18.54
N TYR A 267 3.98 -27.20 -18.84
CA TYR A 267 3.52 -28.11 -17.79
C TYR A 267 4.68 -28.48 -16.87
N ASN A 268 4.45 -28.45 -15.55
CA ASN A 268 5.48 -28.77 -14.59
C ASN A 268 4.95 -29.49 -13.34
N ASN A 269 5.80 -30.26 -12.67
CA ASN A 269 5.51 -30.83 -11.37
C ASN A 269 6.67 -30.52 -10.40
N PRO A 270 6.41 -29.92 -9.22
CA PRO A 270 7.45 -29.59 -8.24
C PRO A 270 8.29 -30.81 -7.79
N GLU A 271 7.71 -32.01 -7.75
CA GLU A 271 8.42 -33.24 -7.36
C GLU A 271 9.54 -33.61 -8.34
N TRP A 272 9.49 -33.14 -9.60
CA TRP A 272 10.56 -33.39 -10.57
C TRP A 272 11.87 -32.71 -10.16
N PHE A 273 11.81 -31.50 -9.63
CA PHE A 273 12.99 -30.81 -9.10
C PHE A 273 13.56 -31.51 -7.87
N LYS A 274 12.70 -32.02 -6.99
CA LYS A 274 13.11 -32.73 -5.77
C LYS A 274 13.90 -34.02 -6.07
N LYS A 275 13.63 -34.67 -7.20
CA LYS A 275 14.40 -35.83 -7.69
C LYS A 275 15.77 -35.44 -8.26
N MET A 276 16.00 -34.16 -8.58
CA MET A 276 17.26 -33.69 -9.14
C MET A 276 18.28 -33.38 -8.02
N PRO A 277 19.43 -34.08 -7.97
CA PRO A 277 20.49 -33.73 -7.04
C PRO A 277 21.15 -32.39 -7.40
N LYS A 278 21.84 -31.78 -6.42
CA LYS A 278 22.56 -30.50 -6.57
C LYS A 278 23.44 -30.43 -7.83
N HIS A 279 24.14 -31.51 -8.17
CA HIS A 279 25.01 -31.54 -9.35
C HIS A 279 24.24 -31.43 -10.67
N ASP A 280 23.02 -31.98 -10.75
CA ASP A 280 22.17 -31.89 -11.94
C ASP A 280 21.56 -30.49 -12.09
N LEU A 281 21.20 -29.84 -10.98
CA LEU A 281 20.78 -28.44 -10.97
C LEU A 281 21.93 -27.51 -11.41
N LEU A 282 23.15 -27.76 -10.93
CA LEU A 282 24.36 -27.06 -11.39
C LEU A 282 24.63 -27.28 -12.88
N LYS A 283 24.44 -28.50 -13.36
CA LYS A 283 24.55 -28.83 -14.79
C LYS A 283 23.49 -28.10 -15.61
N CYS A 284 22.25 -28.01 -15.12
CA CYS A 284 21.17 -27.24 -15.74
C CYS A 284 21.55 -25.76 -15.90
N ILE A 285 22.10 -25.14 -14.85
CA ILE A 285 22.57 -23.73 -14.92
C ILE A 285 23.66 -23.56 -15.99
N LYS A 286 24.61 -24.50 -16.07
CA LYS A 286 25.68 -24.46 -17.07
C LYS A 286 25.14 -24.60 -18.49
N LEU A 287 24.21 -25.53 -18.71
CA LEU A 287 23.56 -25.73 -20.01
C LEU A 287 22.71 -24.51 -20.40
N PHE A 288 22.00 -23.91 -19.46
CA PHE A 288 21.22 -22.70 -19.72
C PHE A 288 22.10 -21.55 -20.22
N ARG A 289 23.27 -21.36 -19.60
CA ARG A 289 24.25 -20.35 -20.02
C ARG A 289 24.83 -20.64 -21.40
N ASP A 290 25.04 -21.91 -21.72
CA ASP A 290 25.51 -22.33 -23.04
C ASP A 290 24.44 -22.11 -24.12
N PHE A 291 23.22 -22.60 -23.89
CA PHE A 291 22.07 -22.46 -24.78
C PHE A 291 21.66 -21.01 -25.04
N SER A 292 21.95 -20.13 -24.09
CA SER A 292 21.58 -18.70 -24.16
C SER A 292 22.76 -17.79 -24.47
N CYS A 293 23.91 -18.35 -24.87
CA CYS A 293 25.16 -17.60 -25.04
C CYS A 293 25.10 -16.42 -26.01
N THR A 294 24.21 -16.50 -27.01
CA THR A 294 24.01 -15.47 -28.03
C THR A 294 23.11 -14.32 -27.57
N ILE A 295 22.46 -14.45 -26.41
CA ILE A 295 21.52 -13.46 -25.86
C ILE A 295 22.20 -12.78 -24.67
N GLU A 296 22.42 -11.47 -24.76
CA GLU A 296 23.22 -10.72 -23.78
C GLU A 296 22.53 -10.69 -22.40
N GLU A 297 21.21 -10.53 -22.39
CA GLU A 297 20.36 -10.48 -21.20
C GLU A 297 20.45 -11.76 -20.36
N SER A 298 20.79 -12.90 -20.98
CA SER A 298 20.95 -14.18 -20.28
C SER A 298 22.01 -14.13 -19.18
N ARG A 299 23.02 -13.26 -19.33
CA ARG A 299 24.13 -13.09 -18.37
C ARG A 299 23.68 -12.55 -17.03
N GLY A 300 22.50 -11.94 -16.95
CA GLY A 300 21.92 -11.44 -15.72
C GLY A 300 21.46 -12.55 -14.77
N TYR A 301 21.08 -13.72 -15.27
CA TYR A 301 20.43 -14.78 -14.50
C TYR A 301 21.39 -15.81 -13.91
N PHE A 302 21.01 -16.39 -12.77
CA PHE A 302 21.76 -17.43 -12.06
C PHE A 302 23.17 -16.98 -11.65
N LEU A 303 23.34 -15.70 -11.30
CA LEU A 303 24.62 -15.13 -10.84
C LEU A 303 24.84 -15.35 -9.34
N ASN A 304 23.78 -15.17 -8.56
CA ASN A 304 23.80 -15.19 -7.10
C ASN A 304 23.46 -16.57 -6.56
N ILE A 305 24.25 -17.58 -6.91
CA ILE A 305 24.04 -18.95 -6.44
C ILE A 305 25.12 -19.31 -5.43
N ASN A 306 24.73 -19.64 -4.21
CA ASN A 306 25.65 -20.10 -3.20
C ASN A 306 26.14 -21.53 -3.49
N THR A 307 27.27 -21.65 -4.19
CA THR A 307 27.88 -22.94 -4.53
C THR A 307 28.99 -23.37 -3.54
N ARG A 308 29.29 -22.56 -2.52
CA ARG A 308 30.56 -22.68 -1.75
C ARG A 308 30.53 -23.69 -0.61
N ASN A 309 29.36 -23.99 -0.05
CA ASN A 309 29.20 -24.95 1.03
C ASN A 309 28.40 -26.15 0.54
N ASP A 310 28.98 -27.35 0.60
CA ASP A 310 28.25 -28.59 0.27
C ASP A 310 27.25 -29.01 1.36
N ASP A 311 27.41 -28.48 2.58
CA ASP A 311 26.57 -28.81 3.73
C ASP A 311 25.21 -28.07 3.76
N ASP A 312 25.03 -26.99 2.98
CA ASP A 312 23.77 -26.22 2.93
C ASP A 312 23.11 -26.27 1.55
N ILE A 313 22.58 -27.44 1.21
CA ILE A 313 21.80 -27.66 0.00
C ILE A 313 20.51 -26.82 -0.04
N THR A 314 19.97 -26.43 1.11
CA THR A 314 18.73 -25.64 1.19
C THR A 314 18.92 -24.22 0.70
N ALA A 315 20.00 -23.55 1.13
CA ALA A 315 20.34 -22.22 0.61
C ALA A 315 20.56 -22.26 -0.91
N PHE A 316 21.27 -23.28 -1.41
CA PHE A 316 21.48 -23.46 -2.86
C PHE A 316 20.15 -23.61 -3.61
N VAL A 317 19.23 -24.45 -3.11
CA VAL A 317 17.92 -24.67 -3.73
C VAL A 317 17.10 -23.38 -3.75
N TYR A 318 17.15 -22.60 -2.67
CA TYR A 318 16.47 -21.31 -2.61
C TYR A 318 17.06 -20.33 -3.63
N ASP A 319 18.38 -20.19 -3.71
CA ASP A 319 18.99 -19.32 -4.71
C ASP A 319 18.63 -19.75 -6.15
N PHE A 320 18.67 -21.05 -6.43
CA PHE A 320 18.26 -21.61 -7.72
C PHE A 320 16.80 -21.28 -8.07
N CYS A 321 15.87 -21.53 -7.14
CA CYS A 321 14.46 -21.27 -7.38
C CYS A 321 14.17 -19.77 -7.51
N LYS A 322 14.87 -18.93 -6.74
CA LYS A 322 14.71 -17.48 -6.79
C LYS A 322 15.16 -16.91 -8.12
N GLU A 323 16.30 -17.36 -8.63
CA GLU A 323 16.80 -16.95 -9.95
C GLU A 323 15.93 -17.51 -11.09
N GLY A 324 15.41 -18.73 -10.95
CA GLY A 324 14.45 -19.31 -11.90
C GLY A 324 13.13 -18.52 -11.94
N ILE A 325 12.54 -18.21 -10.79
CA ILE A 325 11.33 -17.37 -10.70
C ILE A 325 11.60 -16.00 -11.30
N ARG A 326 12.77 -15.43 -11.05
CA ARG A 326 13.16 -14.14 -11.63
C ARG A 326 13.18 -14.21 -13.16
N LEU A 327 13.79 -15.26 -13.73
CA LEU A 327 13.78 -15.53 -15.16
C LEU A 327 12.35 -15.58 -15.73
N PHE A 328 11.48 -16.41 -15.15
CA PHE A 328 10.11 -16.56 -15.66
C PHE A 328 9.21 -15.35 -15.43
N ARG A 329 9.55 -14.44 -14.50
CA ARG A 329 8.80 -13.18 -14.30
C ARG A 329 9.29 -12.06 -15.21
N GLU A 330 10.60 -11.94 -15.39
CA GLU A 330 11.22 -10.83 -16.13
C GLU A 330 11.25 -11.04 -17.65
N CYS A 331 11.19 -12.29 -18.14
CA CYS A 331 11.14 -12.54 -19.58
C CYS A 331 9.86 -11.99 -20.20
N ASN A 332 9.92 -10.92 -20.98
CA ASN A 332 8.81 -10.51 -21.86
C ASN A 332 8.76 -11.42 -23.11
N ASP A 333 7.86 -11.13 -24.05
CA ASP A 333 7.71 -11.93 -25.28
C ASP A 333 9.04 -12.03 -26.07
N ASP A 334 9.83 -10.96 -26.09
CA ASP A 334 11.14 -10.91 -26.77
C ASP A 334 12.20 -11.82 -26.12
N LEU A 335 12.08 -12.06 -24.80
CA LEU A 335 13.00 -12.87 -24.02
C LEU A 335 12.46 -14.28 -23.70
N TYR A 336 11.30 -14.64 -24.25
CA TYR A 336 10.67 -15.96 -24.02
C TYR A 336 11.59 -17.14 -24.41
N ILE A 337 12.48 -16.93 -25.36
CA ILE A 337 13.52 -17.90 -25.75
C ILE A 337 14.44 -18.29 -24.58
N LEU A 338 14.65 -17.44 -23.58
CA LEU A 338 15.42 -17.79 -22.39
C LEU A 338 14.66 -18.79 -21.51
N CYS A 339 13.35 -18.65 -21.38
CA CYS A 339 12.50 -19.64 -20.71
C CYS A 339 12.59 -20.99 -21.44
N CYS A 340 12.52 -20.97 -22.78
CA CYS A 340 12.67 -22.15 -23.63
C CYS A 340 14.02 -22.85 -23.41
N ASN A 341 15.13 -22.10 -23.43
CA ASN A 341 16.47 -22.62 -23.19
C ASN A 341 16.63 -23.20 -21.78
N PHE A 342 16.01 -22.59 -20.77
CA PHE A 342 16.01 -23.14 -19.42
C PHE A 342 15.24 -24.46 -19.33
N MET A 343 14.06 -24.53 -19.95
CA MET A 343 13.29 -25.79 -20.02
C MET A 343 14.05 -26.90 -20.74
N LYS A 344 14.75 -26.58 -21.83
CA LYS A 344 15.66 -27.53 -22.51
C LYS A 344 16.78 -27.99 -21.60
N SER A 345 17.38 -27.08 -20.84
CA SER A 345 18.44 -27.40 -19.88
C SER A 345 17.96 -28.35 -18.79
N LEU A 346 16.72 -28.16 -18.30
CA LEU A 346 16.08 -29.06 -17.35
C LEU A 346 15.82 -30.44 -17.96
N ALA A 347 15.32 -30.50 -19.19
CA ALA A 347 15.08 -31.74 -19.91
C ALA A 347 16.37 -32.56 -20.11
N VAL A 348 17.50 -31.93 -20.41
CA VAL A 348 18.81 -32.63 -20.49
C VAL A 348 19.20 -33.23 -19.13
N CYS A 349 18.81 -32.57 -18.04
CA CYS A 349 19.20 -32.94 -16.69
C CYS A 349 18.19 -33.85 -15.97
N SER A 350 17.00 -34.08 -16.50
CA SER A 350 15.97 -34.90 -15.86
C SER A 350 15.03 -35.57 -16.86
N ASN A 351 14.86 -36.88 -16.71
CA ASN A 351 13.95 -37.67 -17.55
C ASN A 351 12.48 -37.26 -17.35
N ASP A 352 12.11 -36.82 -16.15
CA ASP A 352 10.75 -36.33 -15.88
C ASP A 352 10.47 -35.07 -16.72
N PHE A 353 11.41 -34.13 -16.77
CA PHE A 353 11.29 -32.92 -17.60
C PHE A 353 11.36 -33.24 -19.10
N TYR A 354 12.26 -34.15 -19.51
CA TYR A 354 12.40 -34.56 -20.90
C TYR A 354 11.13 -35.18 -21.46
N SER A 355 10.49 -36.07 -20.69
CA SER A 355 9.28 -36.78 -21.13
C SER A 355 8.04 -35.87 -21.23
N ASN A 356 8.11 -34.66 -20.68
CA ASN A 356 6.99 -33.71 -20.63
C ASN A 356 7.31 -32.38 -21.32
N ILE A 357 8.40 -32.30 -22.08
CA ILE A 357 8.72 -31.09 -22.87
C ILE A 357 7.77 -31.02 -24.08
N PRO A 358 7.26 -29.82 -24.46
CA PRO A 358 6.44 -29.70 -25.66
C PRO A 358 7.21 -30.06 -26.94
N ASP A 359 6.56 -30.78 -27.87
CA ASP A 359 7.16 -31.22 -29.14
C ASP A 359 7.68 -30.07 -30.01
N TRP A 360 7.03 -28.89 -29.93
CA TRP A 360 7.49 -27.71 -30.65
C TRP A 360 8.82 -27.17 -30.11
N LEU A 361 9.11 -27.42 -28.83
CA LEU A 361 10.33 -26.96 -28.19
C LEU A 361 11.50 -27.91 -28.45
N SER A 362 11.26 -29.23 -28.50
CA SER A 362 12.30 -30.21 -28.86
C SER A 362 12.82 -29.99 -30.28
N SER A 363 11.93 -29.63 -31.20
CA SER A 363 12.22 -29.41 -32.62
C SER A 363 12.96 -28.11 -32.95
N TYR A 364 13.10 -27.20 -31.98
CA TYR A 364 13.70 -25.88 -32.21
C TYR A 364 15.23 -25.94 -32.12
N ASP A 365 15.98 -25.36 -33.05
CA ASP A 365 17.44 -25.32 -32.96
C ASP A 365 17.91 -24.33 -31.88
N THR A 366 18.69 -24.82 -30.92
CA THR A 366 19.25 -23.99 -29.85
C THR A 366 20.75 -23.77 -30.10
N PRO A 367 21.21 -22.51 -30.24
CA PRO A 367 22.62 -22.20 -30.34
C PRO A 367 23.38 -22.71 -29.11
N SER A 368 24.52 -23.37 -29.31
CA SER A 368 25.42 -23.82 -28.24
C SER A 368 26.86 -23.47 -28.61
N PHE A 369 27.72 -23.15 -27.62
CA PHE A 369 29.15 -23.07 -27.90
C PHE A 369 29.72 -24.42 -28.37
N VAL A 370 29.09 -25.53 -27.97
CA VAL A 370 29.51 -26.89 -28.32
C VAL A 370 29.10 -27.26 -29.75
N SER A 371 28.00 -26.70 -30.28
CA SER A 371 27.57 -26.95 -31.66
C SER A 371 28.46 -26.29 -32.72
N ASN A 372 29.33 -25.36 -32.32
CA ASN A 372 30.34 -24.76 -33.21
C ASN A 372 31.61 -25.61 -33.38
N LEU A 373 31.68 -26.80 -32.77
CA LEU A 373 32.72 -27.79 -33.05
C LEU A 373 32.33 -28.60 -34.30
N PRO A 374 33.20 -28.71 -35.32
CA PRO A 374 32.81 -29.13 -36.68
C PRO A 374 32.35 -30.59 -36.87
N ASN A 375 32.03 -31.36 -35.82
CA ASN A 375 31.74 -32.80 -35.91
C ASN A 375 30.62 -33.32 -34.96
N LEU A 376 29.64 -32.50 -34.56
CA LEU A 376 28.49 -32.99 -33.76
C LEU A 376 27.14 -32.80 -34.50
N PRO A 377 26.28 -33.83 -34.61
CA PRO A 377 24.97 -33.69 -35.25
C PRO A 377 23.97 -32.94 -34.36
N GLU A 378 22.88 -32.50 -34.98
CA GLU A 378 21.71 -31.76 -34.47
C GLU A 378 21.27 -32.11 -33.03
N PHE A 379 20.58 -31.17 -32.37
CA PHE A 379 20.20 -31.18 -30.95
C PHE A 379 19.59 -32.52 -30.46
N ASP A 380 18.73 -33.18 -31.25
CA ASP A 380 18.17 -34.50 -30.92
C ASP A 380 19.24 -35.59 -30.77
N SER A 381 20.32 -35.50 -31.54
CA SER A 381 21.49 -36.38 -31.44
C SER A 381 22.33 -36.07 -30.19
N LEU A 382 22.50 -34.79 -29.84
CA LEU A 382 23.20 -34.38 -28.62
C LEU A 382 22.44 -34.81 -27.36
N ILE A 383 21.12 -34.64 -27.34
CA ILE A 383 20.24 -35.05 -26.26
C ILE A 383 20.21 -36.57 -26.14
N SER A 384 20.07 -37.29 -27.26
CA SER A 384 20.16 -38.76 -27.28
C SER A 384 21.53 -39.26 -26.81
N ALA A 385 22.63 -38.58 -27.18
CA ALA A 385 23.98 -38.92 -26.76
C ALA A 385 24.25 -38.63 -25.26
N LEU A 386 23.69 -37.54 -24.72
CA LEU A 386 23.82 -37.16 -23.31
C LEU A 386 22.92 -38.01 -22.40
N ILE A 387 21.73 -38.40 -22.87
CA ILE A 387 20.80 -39.28 -22.15
C ILE A 387 21.32 -40.73 -22.15
N ASN A 388 21.81 -41.25 -23.28
CA ASN A 388 22.39 -42.60 -23.34
C ASN A 388 23.64 -42.76 -22.47
N ARG A 389 24.43 -41.70 -22.25
CA ARG A 389 25.56 -41.72 -21.31
C ARG A 389 25.17 -41.87 -19.84
N ARG A 390 23.93 -41.55 -19.45
CA ARG A 390 23.49 -41.57 -18.04
C ARG A 390 23.14 -42.97 -17.53
N ASN A 391 22.83 -43.91 -18.43
CA ASN A 391 22.49 -45.28 -18.07
C ASN A 391 23.71 -46.18 -17.86
N THR A 392 24.93 -45.68 -18.09
CA THR A 392 26.19 -46.40 -17.85
C THR A 392 27.24 -45.47 -17.26
N MET A 393 27.29 -45.36 -15.93
CA MET A 393 28.52 -44.91 -15.25
C MET A 393 28.81 -45.82 -14.04
N THR A 394 29.71 -46.77 -14.23
CA THR A 394 30.72 -47.11 -13.23
C THR A 394 32.09 -46.67 -13.79
N PRO A 395 33.05 -46.32 -12.92
CA PRO A 395 34.20 -45.52 -13.34
C PRO A 395 35.35 -46.41 -13.83
N THR A 396 35.29 -46.93 -15.06
CA THR A 396 36.48 -47.33 -15.83
C THR A 396 36.15 -47.59 -17.30
N GLU A 397 36.88 -46.90 -18.16
CA GLU A 397 37.37 -47.34 -19.48
C GLU A 397 36.48 -47.25 -20.73
N PHE A 398 36.95 -46.40 -21.64
CA PHE A 398 36.83 -46.48 -23.10
C PHE A 398 37.30 -47.86 -23.60
N ASN A 399 36.45 -48.60 -24.32
CA ASN A 399 36.75 -49.25 -25.61
C ASN A 399 35.59 -50.15 -26.07
N ASP A 400 35.32 -50.03 -27.37
CA ASP A 400 34.68 -50.98 -28.29
C ASP A 400 33.19 -51.37 -28.19
N ILE A 401 32.60 -51.23 -29.39
CA ILE A 401 31.27 -51.52 -29.92
C ILE A 401 30.86 -53.00 -29.72
N ARG A 402 29.65 -53.28 -29.20
CA ARG A 402 28.60 -54.14 -29.82
C ARG A 402 27.46 -54.59 -28.86
N GLU A 403 26.27 -54.70 -29.47
CA GLU A 403 25.13 -55.61 -29.19
C GLU A 403 24.26 -55.35 -27.93
N ILE A 404 23.04 -54.81 -28.03
CA ILE A 404 21.75 -55.30 -28.59
C ILE A 404 20.85 -55.98 -27.52
N THR A 405 19.63 -55.41 -27.42
CA THR A 405 18.29 -56.00 -27.11
C THR A 405 17.65 -56.01 -25.70
N ASN A 406 16.47 -55.34 -25.69
CA ASN A 406 15.12 -55.84 -25.34
C ASN A 406 14.55 -55.69 -23.90
N ALA A 407 13.44 -54.93 -23.86
CA ALA A 407 12.12 -55.20 -23.25
C ALA A 407 11.61 -54.08 -22.30
N PRO A 408 10.32 -54.07 -21.90
CA PRO A 408 9.20 -53.42 -22.59
C PRO A 408 8.63 -52.22 -21.81
N LEU A 409 7.96 -51.29 -22.51
CA LEU A 409 7.19 -50.20 -21.89
C LEU A 409 6.03 -50.75 -21.04
N PRO A 410 5.82 -50.22 -19.81
CA PRO A 410 4.51 -50.17 -19.19
C PRO A 410 3.86 -48.80 -19.39
N ASN A 411 2.69 -48.88 -20.02
CA ASN A 411 1.61 -47.92 -20.19
C ASN A 411 1.31 -47.05 -18.94
N PRO A 412 1.25 -45.71 -19.03
CA PRO A 412 0.84 -44.85 -17.91
C PRO A 412 -0.69 -44.67 -17.90
N SER A 413 -1.38 -45.50 -17.11
CA SER A 413 -2.70 -45.14 -16.60
C SER A 413 -2.56 -44.59 -15.19
N ASN A 414 -2.60 -43.27 -15.05
CA ASN A 414 -3.33 -42.52 -14.03
C ASN A 414 -2.96 -41.04 -14.11
N ASN A 415 -3.64 -40.35 -15.03
CA ASN A 415 -3.96 -38.93 -14.89
C ASN A 415 -4.66 -38.72 -13.55
N PHE A 416 -4.24 -37.73 -12.74
CA PHE A 416 -5.12 -36.86 -11.96
C PHE A 416 -4.27 -35.79 -11.25
N LEU A 417 -4.78 -34.54 -11.24
CA LEU A 417 -4.17 -33.24 -10.83
C LEU A 417 -3.33 -32.60 -11.95
N LEU A 418 -3.79 -31.59 -12.69
CA LEU A 418 -4.30 -30.30 -12.19
C LEU A 418 -5.11 -29.55 -13.28
N TYR A 419 -6.22 -30.12 -13.76
CA TYR A 419 -7.10 -29.49 -14.77
C TYR A 419 -8.08 -28.44 -14.21
N TYR A 420 -7.77 -27.79 -13.09
CA TYR A 420 -8.63 -26.79 -12.49
C TYR A 420 -7.82 -25.56 -12.13
N TYR A 421 -7.82 -24.55 -13.01
CA TYR A 421 -8.25 -23.16 -12.70
C TYR A 421 -7.82 -22.07 -13.69
N VAL A 422 -7.36 -22.38 -14.91
CA VAL A 422 -7.03 -21.34 -15.89
C VAL A 422 -7.55 -21.74 -17.27
N GLU A 423 -8.79 -21.36 -17.56
CA GLU A 423 -9.22 -20.60 -18.75
C GLU A 423 -10.75 -20.57 -18.84
N TYR A 424 -11.33 -19.36 -18.71
CA TYR A 424 -12.69 -18.95 -19.07
C TYR A 424 -13.90 -19.71 -18.47
N MET A 425 -14.46 -19.17 -17.37
CA MET A 425 -15.90 -18.84 -17.21
C MET A 425 -16.14 -17.74 -16.17
#